data_AF-A0A6L4AKK1-F1
#
_entry.id   AF-A0A6L4AKK1-F1
#
_cell.length_a   1.000
_cell.length_b   1.000
_cell.length_c   1.000
_cell.angle_alpha   90.00
_cell.angle_beta   90.00
_cell.angle_gamma   90.00
#
_symmetry.space_group_name_H-M   'P 1'
#
loop_
_entity.id
_entity.type
_entity.pdbx_description
1 polymer ?
#
loop_
_entity_poly.entity_id
_entity_poly.type
_entity_poly.pdbx_seq_one_letter_code
_entity_poly.pdbx_strand_id
1 'polypeptide(L)'
;MVMSEGEFLHNMGAAQALLPVGDYASFISGYMKGLKCHFHGEAFAAKKEHGYFMTLKNDPDTDKAAFGRGYRAGFAGKRIGDILPDLESD
;
A
#
# COMPACT_ATOMS: atom_id res chain seq x y z
N MET A 1 -8.20 3.65 14.50
CA MET A 1 -8.75 2.32 14.82
C MET A 1 -7.67 1.31 14.50
N VAL A 2 -7.34 0.38 15.39
CA VAL A 2 -6.29 -0.63 15.15
C VAL A 2 -6.89 -1.73 14.27
N MET A 3 -6.25 -2.04 13.15
CA MET A 3 -6.66 -3.11 12.24
C MET A 3 -6.59 -4.47 12.93
N SER A 4 -7.63 -5.28 12.81
CA SER A 4 -7.61 -6.66 13.31
C SER A 4 -6.71 -7.56 12.45
N GLU A 5 -6.19 -8.65 13.03
CA GLU A 5 -5.40 -9.63 12.28
C GLU A 5 -6.18 -10.23 11.09
N GLY A 6 -7.49 -10.49 11.27
CA GLY A 6 -8.35 -10.96 10.19
C GLY A 6 -8.46 -9.97 9.04
N GLU A 7 -8.61 -8.67 9.33
CA GLU A 7 -8.62 -7.62 8.31
C GLU A 7 -7.27 -7.48 7.62
N PHE A 8 -6.17 -7.59 8.36
CA PHE A 8 -4.83 -7.55 7.79
C PHE A 8 -4.61 -8.71 6.80
N LEU A 9 -4.89 -9.94 7.22
CA LEU A 9 -4.72 -11.14 6.38
C LEU A 9 -5.63 -11.10 5.15
N HIS A 10 -6.88 -10.64 5.30
CA HIS A 10 -7.80 -10.48 4.18
C HIS A 10 -7.27 -9.49 3.14
N ASN A 11 -6.88 -8.29 3.56
CA ASN A 11 -6.36 -7.26 2.67
C ASN A 11 -5.03 -7.67 2.02
N MET A 12 -4.13 -8.32 2.77
CA MET A 12 -2.89 -8.86 2.24
C MET A 12 -3.12 -9.95 1.19
N GLY A 13 -4.03 -10.90 1.46
CA GLY A 13 -4.36 -11.97 0.53
C GLY A 13 -4.96 -11.45 -0.78
N ALA A 14 -5.89 -10.50 -0.70
CA ALA A 14 -6.47 -9.85 -1.86
C ALA A 14 -5.42 -9.06 -2.67
N ALA A 15 -4.55 -8.29 -2.01
CA ALA A 15 -3.46 -7.58 -2.66
C ALA A 15 -2.50 -8.55 -3.38
N GLN A 16 -2.15 -9.68 -2.75
CA GLN A 16 -1.28 -10.69 -3.34
C GLN A 16 -1.89 -11.29 -4.61
N ALA A 17 -3.20 -11.50 -4.65
CA ALA A 17 -3.93 -12.01 -5.82
C ALA A 17 -4.00 -10.99 -6.97
N LEU A 18 -3.99 -9.70 -6.66
CA LEU A 18 -4.03 -8.61 -7.64
C LEU A 18 -2.65 -8.22 -8.18
N LEU A 19 -1.56 -8.58 -7.49
CA LEU A 19 -0.19 -8.25 -7.89
C LEU A 19 0.18 -8.65 -9.33
N PRO A 20 -0.29 -9.79 -9.89
CA PRO A 20 -0.03 -10.16 -11.28
C PRO A 20 -0.80 -9.33 -12.32
N VAL A 21 -1.76 -8.50 -11.90
CA VAL A 21 -2.55 -7.63 -12.78
C VAL A 21 -1.70 -6.39 -13.08
N GLY A 22 -1.12 -6.39 -14.28
CA GLY A 22 0.12 -5.67 -14.62
C GLY A 22 0.17 -4.17 -14.32
N ASP A 23 -0.93 -3.44 -14.52
CA ASP A 23 -0.91 -1.96 -14.44
C ASP A 23 -0.88 -1.43 -13.00
N TYR A 24 -1.17 -2.27 -12.01
CA TYR A 24 -1.25 -1.87 -10.61
C TYR A 24 -0.14 -2.45 -9.74
N ALA A 25 0.81 -3.19 -10.32
CA ALA A 25 1.84 -3.91 -9.56
C ALA A 25 2.63 -2.98 -8.62
N SER A 26 3.02 -1.79 -9.10
CA SER A 26 3.73 -0.78 -8.32
C SER A 26 2.88 -0.25 -7.15
N PHE A 27 1.61 0.07 -7.40
CA PHE A 27 0.67 0.51 -6.37
C PHE A 27 0.42 -0.58 -5.32
N ILE A 28 0.10 -1.80 -5.75
CA ILE A 28 -0.19 -2.94 -4.87
C ILE A 28 1.02 -3.27 -4.00
N SER A 29 2.23 -3.22 -4.56
CA SER A 29 3.49 -3.39 -3.80
C SER A 29 3.64 -2.34 -2.71
N GLY A 30 3.35 -1.07 -3.02
CA GLY A 30 3.30 0.01 -2.05
C GLY A 30 2.27 -0.25 -0.95
N TYR A 31 1.04 -0.60 -1.35
CA TYR A 31 -0.08 -0.89 -0.45
C TYR A 31 0.27 -1.98 0.56
N MET A 32 0.80 -3.12 0.10
CA MET A 32 1.22 -4.21 0.97
C MET A 32 2.30 -3.75 1.97
N LYS A 33 3.27 -2.92 1.54
CA LYS A 33 4.31 -2.41 2.45
C LYS A 33 3.73 -1.43 3.48
N GLY A 34 2.80 -0.57 3.07
CA GLY A 34 2.10 0.35 3.96
C GLY A 34 1.24 -0.38 4.99
N LEU A 35 0.52 -1.41 4.55
CA LEU A 35 -0.36 -2.22 5.39
C LEU A 35 0.41 -3.00 6.47
N LYS A 36 1.58 -3.55 6.12
CA LYS A 36 2.50 -4.17 7.10
C LYS A 36 2.98 -3.16 8.13
N CYS A 37 3.30 -1.93 7.73
CA CYS A 37 3.68 -0.86 8.67
C CYS A 37 2.52 -0.45 9.57
N HIS A 38 1.29 -0.39 9.04
CA HIS A 38 0.10 -0.10 9.84
C HIS A 38 -0.15 -1.17 10.91
N PHE A 39 -0.08 -2.44 10.52
CA PHE A 39 -0.41 -3.57 11.39
C PHE A 39 0.69 -3.89 12.42
N HIS A 40 1.96 -3.92 11.99
CA HIS A 40 3.09 -4.26 12.87
C HIS A 40 3.74 -3.04 13.55
N GLY A 41 3.38 -1.83 13.15
CA GLY A 41 3.99 -0.59 13.64
C GLY A 41 5.43 -0.37 13.14
N GLU A 42 6.19 0.44 13.88
CA GLU A 42 7.57 0.84 13.54
C GLU A 42 8.58 -0.34 13.52
N ALA A 43 8.17 -1.54 13.92
CA ALA A 43 9.01 -2.74 13.88
C ALA A 43 9.31 -3.23 12.45
N PHE A 44 8.51 -2.83 11.46
CA PHE A 44 8.58 -3.39 10.10
C PHE A 44 9.26 -2.49 9.05
N ALA A 45 9.37 -1.18 9.31
CA ALA A 45 10.09 -0.26 8.42
C ALA A 45 11.02 0.62 9.25
N ALA A 46 12.30 0.65 8.86
CA ALA A 46 13.20 1.65 9.43
C ALA A 46 12.57 3.03 9.19
N LYS A 47 12.56 3.91 10.21
CA LYS A 47 11.96 5.26 10.11
C LYS A 47 12.36 6.02 8.85
N LYS A 48 13.59 5.79 8.38
CA LYS A 48 14.14 6.34 7.13
C LYS A 48 13.41 5.85 5.88
N GLU A 49 13.07 4.56 5.80
CA GLU A 49 12.31 3.99 4.69
C GLU A 49 10.87 4.49 4.66
N HIS A 50 10.21 4.58 5.83
CA HIS A 50 8.87 5.15 5.94
C HIS A 50 8.83 6.58 5.40
N GLY A 51 9.77 7.43 5.86
CA GLY A 51 9.90 8.81 5.38
C GLY A 51 10.09 8.88 3.87
N TYR A 52 10.98 8.05 3.32
CA TYR A 52 11.20 7.96 1.87
C TYR A 52 9.93 7.54 1.10
N PHE A 53 9.23 6.48 1.51
CA PHE A 53 8.03 6.05 0.78
C PHE A 53 6.89 7.07 0.83
N MET A 54 6.81 7.85 1.91
CA MET A 54 5.84 8.95 2.01
C MET A 54 6.10 10.08 1.01
N THR A 55 7.35 10.29 0.56
CA THR A 55 7.66 11.33 -0.44
C THR A 55 7.37 10.88 -1.87
N LEU A 56 7.34 9.57 -2.12
CA LEU A 56 7.26 9.03 -3.48
C LEU A 56 5.96 9.33 -4.21
N LYS A 57 4.85 9.67 -3.53
CA LYS A 57 3.53 9.89 -4.15
C LYS A 57 3.51 10.91 -5.31
N ASN A 58 4.47 11.84 -5.32
CA ASN A 58 4.61 12.93 -6.30
C ASN A 58 5.92 12.80 -7.09
N ASP A 59 6.55 11.63 -7.10
CA ASP A 59 7.77 11.39 -7.85
C ASP A 59 7.49 11.53 -9.36
N PRO A 60 8.40 12.14 -10.15
CA PRO A 60 8.23 12.20 -11.61
C PRO A 60 8.22 10.82 -12.28
N ASP A 61 8.77 9.80 -11.63
CA ASP A 61 8.66 8.40 -12.05
C ASP A 61 7.27 7.85 -11.67
N THR A 62 6.50 7.44 -12.68
CA THR A 62 5.11 7.00 -12.53
C THR A 62 4.98 5.76 -11.65
N ASP A 63 5.94 4.84 -11.70
CA ASP A 63 5.94 3.64 -10.88
C ASP A 63 6.24 3.96 -9.42
N LYS A 64 7.20 4.86 -9.18
CA LYS A 64 7.47 5.35 -7.82
C LYS A 64 6.28 6.13 -7.27
N ALA A 65 5.64 6.95 -8.10
CA ALA A 65 4.42 7.66 -7.73
C ALA A 65 3.30 6.71 -7.34
N ALA A 66 3.04 5.69 -8.18
CA ALA A 66 2.06 4.64 -7.90
C ALA A 66 2.38 3.89 -6.60
N PHE A 67 3.64 3.52 -6.40
CA PHE A 67 4.11 2.89 -5.17
C PHE A 67 3.86 3.79 -3.94
N GLY A 68 4.20 5.07 -4.02
CA GLY A 68 3.97 6.03 -2.93
C GLY A 68 2.49 6.22 -2.61
N ARG A 69 1.62 6.26 -3.63
CA ARG A 69 0.16 6.30 -3.45
C ARG A 69 -0.34 5.04 -2.74
N GLY A 70 0.07 3.87 -3.19
CA GLY A 70 -0.23 2.59 -2.56
C GLY A 70 0.23 2.54 -1.11
N TYR A 71 1.47 2.92 -0.84
CA TYR A 71 2.04 2.97 0.51
C TYR A 71 1.19 3.80 1.48
N ARG A 72 0.75 4.98 1.04
CA ARG A 72 -0.12 5.85 1.86
C ARG A 72 -1.48 5.21 2.14
N ALA A 73 -2.07 4.55 1.13
CA ALA A 73 -3.34 3.85 1.30
C ALA A 73 -3.23 2.70 2.31
N GLY A 74 -2.19 1.88 2.19
CA GLY A 74 -1.94 0.77 3.12
C GLY A 74 -1.62 1.25 4.53
N PHE A 75 -0.80 2.31 4.67
CA PHE A 75 -0.45 2.89 5.96
C PHE A 75 -1.65 3.54 6.67
N ALA A 76 -2.59 4.09 5.91
CA ALA A 76 -3.86 4.60 6.44
C ALA A 76 -4.83 3.48 6.87
N GLY A 77 -4.50 2.21 6.58
CA GLY A 77 -5.36 1.07 6.87
C GLY A 77 -6.59 0.97 5.98
N LYS A 78 -6.56 1.55 4.77
CA LYS A 78 -7.67 1.43 3.81
C LYS A 78 -7.86 -0.03 3.41
N ARG A 79 -9.12 -0.46 3.21
CA ARG A 79 -9.40 -1.80 2.69
C ARG A 79 -9.11 -1.85 1.20
N ILE A 80 -8.72 -3.02 0.71
CA ILE A 80 -8.44 -3.26 -0.70
C ILE A 80 -9.65 -2.93 -1.59
N GLY A 81 -10.87 -3.23 -1.12
CA GLY A 81 -12.10 -2.91 -1.85
C GLY A 81 -12.37 -1.41 -1.99
N ASP A 82 -11.87 -0.59 -1.05
CA ASP A 82 -12.08 0.85 -1.05
C ASP A 82 -11.08 1.59 -1.94
N ILE A 83 -10.02 0.92 -2.41
CA ILE A 83 -8.96 1.50 -3.24
C ILE A 83 -8.99 0.98 -4.67
N LEU A 84 -9.72 -0.09 -4.95
CA LEU A 84 -9.92 -0.63 -6.30
C LEU A 84 -10.64 0.34 -7.25
N PRO A 85 -11.69 1.07 -6.84
CA PRO A 85 -12.34 2.05 -7.72
C PRO A 85 -11.41 3.23 -8.08
N ASP A 86 -10.51 3.60 -7.17
CA ASP A 86 -9.49 4.64 -7.38
C ASP A 86 -8.40 4.19 -8.37
N LEU A 87 -8.28 2.88 -8.65
CA LEU A 87 -7.33 2.33 -9.62
C LEU A 87 -7.90 2.31 -11.05
N GLU A 88 -9.21 2.16 -11.21
CA GLU A 88 -9.89 2.11 -12.53
C GLU A 88 -10.21 3.49 -13.12
N SER A 89 -9.92 4.58 -12.40
CA SER A 89 -10.36 5.94 -12.73
C SER A 89 -9.24 6.89 -13.23
N ASP A 90 -7.99 6.40 -13.36
CA ASP A 90 -6.84 7.16 -13.89
C ASP A 90 -6.58 6.84 -15.37
#